data_AF-A0A1B8G4U0-F1
#
_entry.id   AF-A0A1B8G4U0-F1
#
_cell.length_a   1.000
_cell.length_b   1.000
_cell.length_c   1.000
_cell.angle_alpha   90.00
_cell.angle_beta   90.00
_cell.angle_gamma   90.00
#
_symmetry.space_group_name_H-M   'P 1'
#
loop_
_entity.id
_entity.type
_entity.pdbx_description
1 polymer ?
#
loop_
_entity_poly.entity_id
_entity_poly.type
_entity_poly.pdbx_seq_one_letter_code
_entity_poly.pdbx_strand_id
1 'polypeptide(L)'
;MFISSSSLLKEICRLNYDSGQLMVGSSANMSGGGQKFRVEDIEDEVKEAADLIVDYGLQRYHVYGRASLIMDFGQMKVLRMGSCYELFCYELFRERMRRFWGVDLPEDPDFRTDNT
;
A
#
# COMPACT_ATOMS: atom_id res chain seq x y z
N MET A 1 0.76 -2.33 -9.90
CA MET A 1 1.20 -0.92 -9.99
C MET A 1 0.90 -0.25 -8.66
N PHE A 2 1.90 0.29 -7.96
CA PHE A 2 1.70 1.07 -6.74
C PHE A 2 1.27 2.48 -7.15
N ILE A 3 -0.02 2.78 -7.07
CA ILE A 3 -0.56 4.09 -7.46
C ILE A 3 -0.57 4.98 -6.23
N SER A 4 0.55 5.64 -5.97
CA SER A 4 0.61 6.75 -5.01
C SER A 4 0.80 8.05 -5.77
N SER A 5 0.00 9.07 -5.47
CA SER A 5 0.08 10.38 -6.13
C SER A 5 1.07 11.34 -5.43
N SER A 6 1.99 10.83 -4.61
CA SER A 6 2.98 11.65 -3.92
C SER A 6 3.92 12.35 -4.91
N SER A 7 4.39 13.54 -4.55
CA SER A 7 5.29 14.32 -5.41
C SER A 7 6.58 13.57 -5.71
N LEU A 8 7.18 12.91 -4.70
CA LEU A 8 8.38 12.12 -4.88
C LEU A 8 8.15 10.94 -5.83
N LEU A 9 7.10 10.12 -5.62
CA LEU A 9 6.88 8.96 -6.47
C LEU A 9 6.64 9.36 -7.93
N LYS A 10 5.89 10.45 -8.17
CA LYS A 10 5.68 10.98 -9.52
C LYS A 10 6.98 11.33 -10.22
N GLU A 11 7.88 12.00 -9.51
CA GLU A 11 9.15 12.41 -10.09
C GLU A 11 10.07 11.23 -10.35
N ILE A 12 10.16 10.26 -9.42
CA ILE A 12 10.96 9.05 -9.65
C ILE A 12 10.37 8.23 -10.81
N CYS A 13 9.04 8.12 -10.94
CA CYS A 13 8.39 7.48 -12.08
C CYS A 13 8.72 8.20 -13.40
N ARG A 14 8.70 9.53 -13.43
CA ARG A 14 9.08 10.33 -14.62
C ARG A 14 10.53 10.05 -15.02
N LEU A 15 11.47 10.12 -14.07
CA LEU A 15 12.89 9.87 -14.33
C LEU A 15 13.15 8.44 -14.84
N ASN A 16 12.48 7.44 -14.25
CA ASN A 16 12.60 6.04 -14.70
C ASN A 16 12.03 5.87 -16.12
N TYR A 17 10.87 6.45 -16.39
CA TYR A 17 10.25 6.42 -17.72
C TYR A 17 11.15 7.05 -18.78
N ASP A 18 11.68 8.25 -18.51
CA ASP A 18 12.59 8.96 -19.41
C ASP A 18 13.89 8.17 -19.66
N SER A 19 14.29 7.34 -18.68
CA SER A 19 15.47 6.47 -18.76
C SER A 19 15.17 5.07 -19.33
N GLY A 20 13.91 4.78 -19.71
CA GLY A 20 13.50 3.46 -20.19
C GLY A 20 13.58 2.34 -19.14
N GLN A 21 13.52 2.69 -17.86
CA GLN A 21 13.64 1.76 -16.73
C GLN A 21 12.29 1.48 -16.07
N LEU A 22 12.10 0.24 -15.63
CA LEU A 22 10.96 -0.16 -14.81
C LEU A 22 11.32 -0.02 -13.33
N MET A 23 10.52 0.75 -12.59
CA MET A 23 10.60 0.77 -11.13
C MET A 23 9.81 -0.39 -10.54
N VAL A 24 10.47 -1.17 -9.69
CA VAL A 24 9.85 -2.16 -8.81
C VAL A 24 10.17 -1.81 -7.36
N GLY A 25 9.26 -2.13 -6.45
CA GLY A 25 9.46 -1.91 -5.03
C GLY A 25 8.69 -2.94 -4.22
N SER A 26 9.39 -3.56 -3.26
CA SER A 26 8.79 -4.33 -2.18
C SER A 26 8.67 -3.45 -0.94
N SER A 27 8.08 -3.99 0.12
CA SER A 27 8.18 -3.39 1.44
C SER A 27 9.65 -3.37 1.90
N ALA A 28 10.06 -2.29 2.56
CA ALA A 28 11.42 -2.08 3.06
C ALA A 28 11.58 -2.74 4.44
N ASN A 29 11.68 -4.07 4.44
CA ASN A 29 11.80 -4.89 5.64
C ASN A 29 12.49 -6.22 5.32
N MET A 30 13.03 -6.86 6.35
CA MET A 30 13.45 -8.25 6.23
C MET A 30 12.25 -9.16 5.96
N SER A 31 12.46 -10.19 5.13
CA SER A 31 11.39 -11.10 4.72
C SER A 31 10.64 -11.69 5.94
N GLY A 32 9.32 -11.52 5.98
CA GLY A 32 8.48 -11.95 7.11
C GLY A 32 8.43 -10.97 8.29
N GLY A 33 9.23 -9.90 8.31
CA GLY A 33 9.32 -8.92 9.40
C GLY A 33 8.19 -7.89 9.49
N GLY A 34 7.16 -8.03 8.65
CA GLY A 34 6.02 -7.11 8.59
C GLY A 34 6.34 -5.75 7.97
N GLN A 35 5.29 -4.96 7.74
CA GLN A 35 5.41 -3.60 7.19
C GLN A 35 6.01 -2.66 8.24
N LYS A 36 7.02 -1.88 7.86
CA LYS A 36 7.53 -0.75 8.66
C LYS A 36 6.89 0.56 8.21
N PHE A 37 6.74 1.50 9.14
CA PHE A 37 6.03 2.76 8.90
C PHE A 37 6.90 4.01 9.07
N ARG A 38 8.13 3.85 9.52
CA ARG A 38 9.14 4.91 9.65
C ARG A 38 10.54 4.29 9.52
N VAL A 39 11.54 5.09 9.20
CA VAL A 39 12.90 4.60 8.91
C VAL A 39 13.55 3.96 10.14
N GLU A 40 13.25 4.46 11.34
CA GLU A 40 13.83 3.96 12.58
C GLU A 40 13.41 2.53 12.91
N ASP A 41 12.27 2.07 12.38
CA ASP A 41 11.78 0.71 12.59
C ASP A 41 12.31 -0.28 11.53
N ILE A 42 13.06 0.18 10.53
CA ILE A 42 13.67 -0.66 9.50
C ILE A 42 14.92 -1.32 10.06
N GLU A 43 15.08 -2.62 9.81
CA GLU A 43 16.23 -3.40 10.22
C GLU A 43 17.55 -2.82 9.68
N ASP A 44 18.62 -2.83 10.49
CA ASP A 44 19.92 -2.24 10.12
C ASP A 44 20.48 -2.85 8.83
N GLU A 45 20.35 -4.16 8.63
CA GLU A 45 20.78 -4.87 7.42
C GLU A 45 20.12 -4.28 6.14
N VAL A 46 18.84 -3.91 6.22
CA VAL A 46 18.12 -3.31 5.07
C VAL A 46 18.60 -1.89 4.82
N LYS A 47 18.88 -1.12 5.89
CA LYS A 47 19.39 0.25 5.77
C LYS A 47 20.82 0.27 5.21
N GLU A 48 21.67 -0.66 5.64
CA GLU A 48 23.04 -0.80 5.18
C GLU A 48 23.13 -1.23 3.71
N ALA A 49 22.15 -2.01 3.23
CA ALA A 49 22.06 -2.42 1.83
C ALA A 49 21.50 -1.33 0.89
N ALA A 50 20.98 -0.21 1.41
CA ALA A 50 20.34 0.82 0.62
C ALA A 50 21.33 1.90 0.16
N ASP A 51 21.38 2.17 -1.14
CA ASP A 51 22.17 3.29 -1.69
C ASP A 51 21.59 4.67 -1.29
N LEU A 52 20.27 4.72 -1.05
CA LEU A 52 19.55 5.94 -0.71
C LEU A 52 18.40 5.63 0.26
N ILE A 53 18.31 6.39 1.35
CA ILE A 53 17.19 6.37 2.28
C ILE A 53 16.51 7.74 2.23
N VAL A 54 15.18 7.74 2.05
CA VAL A 54 14.37 8.96 2.08
C VAL A 54 13.43 8.91 3.27
N ASP A 55 13.64 9.81 4.22
CA ASP A 55 12.89 9.85 5.47
C ASP A 55 11.92 11.04 5.49
N TYR A 56 10.62 10.75 5.49
CA TYR A 56 9.53 11.72 5.70
C TYR A 56 8.87 11.56 7.08
N GLY A 57 9.49 10.80 7.98
CA GLY A 57 8.93 10.40 9.26
C GLY A 57 7.85 9.35 9.13
N LEU A 58 6.88 9.39 10.05
CA LEU A 58 5.83 8.39 10.17
C LEU A 58 4.85 8.41 8.99
N GLN A 59 4.68 7.26 8.33
CA GLN A 59 3.75 7.09 7.22
C GLN A 59 2.32 7.47 7.63
N ARG A 60 1.64 8.28 6.80
CA ARG A 60 0.25 8.74 7.04
C ARG A 60 -0.74 7.63 7.43
N TYR A 61 -0.64 6.47 6.81
CA TYR A 61 -1.58 5.35 7.01
C TYR A 61 -1.05 4.27 7.97
N HIS A 62 -0.06 4.60 8.81
CA HIS A 62 0.49 3.66 9.81
C HIS A 62 -0.58 3.12 10.78
N VAL A 63 -1.63 3.90 11.05
CA VAL A 63 -2.73 3.54 11.96
C VAL A 63 -3.42 2.23 11.60
N TYR A 64 -3.35 1.79 10.34
CA TYR A 64 -3.94 0.53 9.90
C TYR A 64 -3.04 -0.69 10.18
N GLY A 65 -1.75 -0.49 10.46
CA GLY A 65 -0.81 -1.59 10.72
C GLY A 65 -0.64 -2.59 9.57
N ARG A 66 -1.10 -2.26 8.36
CA ARG A 66 -1.18 -3.18 7.21
C ARG A 66 -0.53 -2.59 5.96
N ALA A 67 0.03 -3.44 5.10
CA ALA A 67 0.47 -3.05 3.75
C ALA A 67 -0.71 -2.62 2.86
N SER A 68 -0.46 -2.13 1.64
CA SER A 68 -1.50 -1.68 0.72
C SER A 68 -2.49 -2.78 0.29
N LEU A 69 -3.72 -2.39 -0.05
CA LEU A 69 -4.70 -3.25 -0.73
C LEU A 69 -4.16 -3.74 -2.08
N ILE A 70 -4.48 -4.99 -2.45
CA ILE A 70 -4.26 -5.52 -3.79
C ILE A 70 -5.58 -6.07 -4.33
N MET A 71 -5.94 -5.64 -5.55
CA MET A 71 -7.14 -6.05 -6.28
C MET A 71 -6.75 -6.64 -7.64
N ASP A 72 -7.32 -7.78 -7.97
CA ASP A 72 -7.34 -8.35 -9.31
C ASP A 72 -8.59 -7.85 -10.04
N PHE A 73 -8.42 -6.94 -10.99
CA PHE A 73 -9.52 -6.43 -11.81
C PHE A 73 -9.92 -7.37 -12.96
N GLY A 74 -9.08 -8.35 -13.32
CA GLY A 74 -9.43 -9.35 -14.33
C GLY A 74 -10.43 -10.37 -13.81
N GLN A 75 -10.25 -10.80 -12.55
CA GLN A 75 -11.20 -11.69 -11.86
C GLN A 75 -12.20 -10.96 -10.95
N MET A 76 -12.02 -9.65 -10.78
CA MET A 76 -12.78 -8.82 -9.85
C MET A 76 -12.74 -9.34 -8.41
N LYS A 77 -11.54 -9.67 -7.93
CA LYS A 77 -11.30 -10.23 -6.59
C LYS A 77 -10.26 -9.43 -5.80
N VAL A 78 -10.49 -9.32 -4.51
CA VAL A 78 -9.51 -8.77 -3.56
C VAL A 78 -8.46 -9.85 -3.29
N LEU A 79 -7.20 -9.55 -3.61
CA LEU A 79 -6.06 -10.45 -3.35
C LEU A 79 -5.43 -10.22 -1.97
N ARG A 80 -5.49 -8.98 -1.47
CA ARG A 80 -5.00 -8.62 -0.15
C ARG A 80 -5.81 -7.48 0.44
N MET A 81 -6.50 -7.73 1.54
CA MET A 81 -7.10 -6.69 2.38
C MET A 81 -5.96 -5.95 3.09
N GLY A 82 -5.84 -4.64 2.85
CA GLY A 82 -4.71 -3.84 3.30
C GLY A 82 -5.13 -2.56 4.01
N SER A 83 -4.18 -1.64 4.17
CA SER A 83 -4.40 -0.27 4.64
C SER A 83 -5.59 0.35 3.92
N CYS A 84 -6.45 1.02 4.70
CA CYS A 84 -7.66 1.68 4.22
C CYS A 84 -8.68 0.77 3.53
N TYR A 85 -8.56 -0.56 3.56
CA TYR A 85 -9.52 -1.45 2.89
C TYR A 85 -10.95 -1.19 3.33
N GLU A 86 -11.15 -0.89 4.62
CA GLU A 86 -12.49 -0.66 5.15
C GLU A 86 -13.02 0.73 4.85
N LEU A 87 -12.21 1.79 4.92
CA LEU A 87 -12.63 3.09 4.37
C LEU A 87 -12.94 3.00 2.87
N PHE A 88 -12.12 2.24 2.14
CA PHE A 88 -12.28 2.00 0.73
C PHE A 88 -13.61 1.27 0.47
N CYS A 89 -13.90 0.20 1.20
CA CYS A 89 -15.14 -0.57 1.06
C CYS A 89 -16.38 0.21 1.55
N TYR A 90 -16.33 0.81 2.74
CA TYR A 90 -17.51 1.41 3.37
C TYR A 90 -17.96 2.73 2.74
N GLU A 91 -17.05 3.62 2.32
CA GLU A 91 -17.50 4.96 1.96
C GLU A 91 -17.86 5.14 0.49
N LEU A 92 -17.15 4.49 -0.45
CA LEU A 92 -17.33 4.80 -1.88
C LEU A 92 -17.09 3.61 -2.82
N PHE A 93 -16.17 2.70 -2.51
CA PHE A 93 -15.73 1.74 -3.51
C PHE A 93 -16.66 0.53 -3.62
N ARG A 94 -17.16 -0.04 -2.51
CA ARG A 94 -18.08 -1.21 -2.56
C ARG A 94 -19.38 -0.86 -3.28
N GLU A 95 -19.96 0.30 -2.97
CA GLU A 95 -21.15 0.79 -3.67
C GLU A 95 -20.89 0.96 -5.17
N ARG A 96 -19.78 1.60 -5.54
CA ARG A 96 -19.40 1.80 -6.95
C ARG A 96 -19.13 0.48 -7.67
N MET A 97 -18.43 -0.45 -7.03
CA MET A 97 -18.14 -1.78 -7.60
C MET A 97 -19.41 -2.58 -7.82
N ARG A 98 -20.35 -2.54 -6.87
CA ARG A 98 -21.67 -3.14 -7.02
C ARG A 98 -22.47 -2.46 -8.12
N ARG A 99 -22.51 -1.13 -8.14
CA ARG A 99 -23.31 -0.35 -9.09
C ARG A 99 -22.84 -0.48 -10.54
N PHE A 100 -21.53 -0.38 -10.78
CA PHE A 100 -20.97 -0.33 -12.13
C PHE A 100 -20.51 -1.69 -12.63
N TRP A 101 -20.14 -2.61 -11.74
CA TRP A 101 -19.60 -3.92 -12.11
C TRP A 101 -20.35 -5.11 -11.51
N GLY A 102 -21.36 -4.91 -10.66
CA GLY A 102 -22.13 -6.01 -10.05
C GLY A 102 -21.33 -6.86 -9.08
N VAL A 103 -20.22 -6.34 -8.54
CA VAL A 103 -19.30 -7.09 -7.67
C VAL A 103 -19.50 -6.70 -6.21
N ASP A 104 -19.81 -7.69 -5.39
CA ASP A 104 -19.84 -7.55 -3.93
C ASP A 104 -18.47 -7.90 -3.34
N LEU A 105 -17.81 -6.91 -2.76
CA LEU A 105 -16.52 -7.10 -2.10
C LEU A 105 -16.70 -7.70 -0.70
N PRO A 106 -15.82 -8.61 -0.25
CA PRO A 106 -15.88 -9.19 1.10
C PRO A 106 -15.57 -8.15 2.19
N GLU A 107 -16.08 -8.38 3.40
CA GLU A 107 -15.72 -7.58 4.59
C GLU A 107 -14.36 -8.02 5.13
N ASP A 108 -13.64 -7.12 5.79
CA ASP A 108 -12.38 -7.47 6.45
C ASP A 108 -12.69 -8.18 7.77
N PRO A 109 -12.35 -9.47 7.93
CA PRO A 109 -12.65 -10.22 9.15
C PRO A 109 -11.90 -9.68 10.38
N ASP A 110 -10.82 -8.93 10.17
CA ASP A 110 -9.95 -8.44 11.23
C ASP A 110 -10.18 -6.95 11.55
N PHE A 111 -11.11 -6.29 10.85
CA PHE A 111 -11.40 -4.89 11.12
C PHE A 111 -12.23 -4.76 12.39
N ARG A 112 -11.57 -4.35 13.47
CA ARG A 112 -12.21 -4.05 14.74
C ARG A 112 -12.56 -2.56 14.79
N THR A 113 -13.84 -2.26 14.96
CA THR A 113 -14.35 -0.89 15.17
C THR A 113 -14.16 -0.39 16.61
N ASP A 114 -13.67 -1.26 17.48
CA ASP A 114 -13.49 -1.07 18.92
C ASP A 114 -12.21 -0.27 19.21
N ASN A 115 -12.27 1.02 18.91
CA ASN A 115 -11.46 2.04 19.60
C ASN A 115 -12.29 2.62 20.75
N THR A 116 -12.29 1.92 21.89
CA THR A 116 -12.47 2.53 23.22
C THR A 116 -11.15 2.50 23.95
#